data_AF-M1CXS2-F1
#
_entry.id   AF-M1CXS2-F1
#
_cell.length_a   1.000
_cell.length_b   1.000
_cell.length_c   1.000
_cell.angle_alpha   90.00
_cell.angle_beta   90.00
_cell.angle_gamma   90.00
#
_symmetry.space_group_name_H-M   'P 1'
#
loop_
_entity.id
_entity.type
_entity.pdbx_description
1 polymer ?
#
loop_
_entity_poly.entity_id
_entity_poly.type
_entity_poly.pdbx_seq_one_letter_code
_entity_poly.pdbx_strand_id
1 'polypeptide(L)' 'MLSTSETECAVSAMRLVLRYGPFSGSALSNLVAVLRDRLADVVANLKFEVNRSNYSSREW' A
#
# COMPACT_ATOMS: atom_id res chain seq x y z
N MET A 1 2.47 4.57 -17.69
CA MET A 1 2.86 5.21 -16.41
C MET A 1 1.99 6.45 -16.27
N LEU A 2 1.23 6.56 -15.19
CA LEU A 2 0.57 7.83 -14.84
C LEU A 2 1.67 8.87 -14.62
N SER A 3 1.47 10.09 -15.11
CA SER A 3 2.38 11.20 -14.79
C SER A 3 2.41 11.41 -13.27
N THR A 4 3.53 11.88 -12.73
CA THR A 4 3.66 12.25 -11.31
C THR A 4 2.50 13.16 -10.87
N SER A 5 2.10 14.09 -11.74
CA SER A 5 0.98 15.01 -11.51
C SER A 5 -0.39 14.33 -11.47
N GLU A 6 -0.65 13.34 -12.32
CA GLU A 6 -1.90 12.57 -12.30
C GLU A 6 -2.00 11.72 -11.03
N THR A 7 -0.87 11.17 -10.59
CA THR A 7 -0.80 10.39 -9.35
C THR A 7 -1.07 11.26 -8.12
N GLU A 8 -0.45 12.45 -8.04
CA GLU A 8 -0.70 13.41 -6.97
C GLU A 8 -2.15 13.91 -6.95
N CYS A 9 -2.74 14.13 -8.12
CA CYS A 9 -4.13 14.53 -8.25
C CYS A 9 -5.08 13.43 -7.75
N ALA A 10 -4.86 12.18 -8.16
CA ALA A 10 -5.65 11.04 -7.70
C ALA A 10 -5.55 10.84 -6.18
N VAL A 11 -4.34 10.94 -5.62
CA VAL A 11 -4.12 10.86 -4.17
C VAL A 11 -4.84 12.01 -3.43
N SER A 12 -4.77 13.22 -3.96
CA SER A 12 -5.42 14.39 -3.37
C SER A 12 -6.95 14.28 -3.42
N ALA A 13 -7.50 13.82 -4.55
CA ALA A 13 -8.93 13.56 -4.70
C ALA A 13 -9.42 12.47 -3.74
N MET A 14 -8.70 11.35 -3.64
CA MET A 14 -9.02 10.29 -2.67
C MET A 14 -8.98 10.81 -1.23
N ARG A 15 -8.01 11.67 -0.90
CA ARG A 15 -7.87 12.26 0.43
C ARG A 15 -9.03 13.22 0.74
N LEU A 16 -9.54 13.96 -0.25
CA LEU A 16 -10.74 14.78 -0.11
C LEU A 16 -12.00 13.92 0.08
N VAL A 17 -12.15 12.86 -0.71
CA VAL A 17 -13.26 11.91 -0.60
C VAL A 17 -13.26 11.25 0.78
N LEU A 18 -12.12 10.74 1.25
CA LEU A 18 -12.01 10.14 2.58
C LEU A 18 -12.28 11.13 3.72
N ARG A 19 -11.97 12.43 3.52
CA ARG A 19 -12.12 13.45 4.55
C ARG A 19 -13.52 14.05 4.63
N TYR A 20 -14.20 14.18 3.50
CA TYR A 20 -15.48 14.90 3.39
C TYR A 20 -16.64 14.02 2.90
N GLY A 21 -16.37 12.83 2.39
CA GLY A 21 -17.40 11.87 2.03
C GLY A 21 -18.13 11.35 3.28
N PRO A 22 -19.42 10.99 3.17
CA PRO A 22 -20.23 10.49 4.28
C PRO A 22 -19.84 9.03 4.62
N PHE A 23 -18.59 8.84 5.04
CA PHE A 23 -18.09 7.56 5.52
C PHE A 23 -18.34 7.47 7.03
N SER A 24 -18.96 6.39 7.48
CA SER A 24 -18.98 6.10 8.91
C SER A 24 -17.55 5.89 9.39
N GLY A 25 -17.23 6.30 10.62
CA GLY A 25 -15.89 6.08 11.21
C GLY A 25 -15.46 4.61 11.17
N SER A 26 -16.43 3.68 11.22
CA SER A 26 -16.22 2.24 11.07
C SER A 26 -15.80 1.81 9.65
N ALA A 27 -16.40 2.40 8.60
CA ALA A 27 -16.05 2.08 7.22
C ALA A 27 -14.62 2.54 6.88
N LEU A 28 -14.24 3.73 7.37
CA LEU A 28 -12.88 4.26 7.19
C LEU A 28 -11.84 3.40 7.94
N SER A 29 -12.16 3.00 9.19
CA SER A 29 -11.32 2.12 9.99
C SER A 29 -11.10 0.75 9.33
N ASN A 30 -12.16 0.15 8.77
CA ASN A 30 -12.06 -1.12 8.05
C ASN A 30 -11.22 -1.01 6.78
N LEU A 31 -11.39 0.07 6.00
CA LEU A 31 -10.56 0.31 4.80
C LEU A 31 -9.07 0.45 5.15
N VAL A 32 -8.76 1.22 6.20
CA VAL A 32 -7.37 1.38 6.69
C VAL A 32 -6.80 0.05 7.18
N ALA A 33 -7.61 -0.78 7.85
CA ALA A 33 -7.19 -2.10 8.30
C ALA A 33 -6.82 -3.01 7.11
N VAL A 34 -7.67 -3.07 6.08
CA VAL A 34 -7.41 -3.87 4.87
C VAL A 34 -6.19 -3.37 4.09
N LEU A 35 -6.02 -2.05 3.98
CA LEU A 35 -4.84 -1.47 3.33
C LEU A 35 -3.55 -1.79 4.09
N ARG A 36 -3.58 -1.73 5.42
CA ARG A 36 -2.43 -2.10 6.26
C ARG A 36 -2.07 -3.58 6.13
N ASP A 37 -3.07 -4.45 6.14
CA ASP A 37 -2.88 -5.89 5.99
C ASP A 37 -2.23 -6.23 4.64
N ARG A 38 -2.77 -5.68 3.54
CA ARG A 38 -2.19 -5.84 2.20
C ARG A 38 -0.79 -5.27 2.08
N LEU A 39 -0.51 -4.12 2.71
CA LEU A 39 0.83 -3.56 2.71
C LEU A 39 1.81 -4.44 3.49
N ALA A 40 1.39 -4.97 4.63
CA ALA A 40 2.20 -5.90 5.42
C ALA A 40 2.50 -7.18 4.64
N ASP A 41 1.52 -7.74 3.93
CA ASP A 41 1.67 -8.91 3.05
C ASP A 41 2.68 -8.66 1.92
N VAL A 42 2.55 -7.54 1.20
CA VAL A 42 3.48 -7.15 0.14
C VAL A 42 4.89 -6.93 0.68
N VAL A 43 5.04 -6.26 1.83
CA VAL A 43 6.34 -6.04 2.48
C VAL A 43 6.97 -7.36 2.95
N ALA A 44 6.16 -8.29 3.48
CA ALA A 44 6.63 -9.61 3.87
C ALA A 44 7.08 -10.43 2.65
N ASN A 45 6.30 -10.41 1.57
CA ASN A 45 6.64 -11.09 0.33
C ASN A 45 7.93 -10.50 -0.30
N LEU A 46 8.09 -9.18 -0.27
CA LEU A 46 9.31 -8.52 -0.73
C LEU A 46 10.53 -8.93 0.12
N LYS A 47 10.39 -8.96 1.45
CA LYS A 47 11.46 -9.43 2.35
C LYS A 47 11.82 -10.88 2.08
N PHE A 48 10.83 -11.73 1.83
CA PHE A 48 11.04 -13.14 1.50
C PHE A 48 11.85 -13.27 0.21
N GLU A 49 11.50 -12.52 -0.84
CA GLU A 49 12.21 -12.54 -2.11
C GLU A 49 13.66 -12.04 -2.00
N VAL A 50 13.88 -10.95 -1.25
CA VAL A 50 15.23 -10.44 -0.97
C VAL A 50 16.07 -11.45 -0.18
N ASN A 51 15.46 -12.13 0.79
CA ASN A 51 16.15 -13.14 1.58
C ASN A 51 16.49 -14.37 0.72
N ARG A 52 15.57 -14.81 -0.14
CA ARG A 52 15.79 -15.90 -1.11
C ARG A 52 16.99 -15.59 -2.03
N SER A 53 17.07 -14.38 -2.55
CA SER A 53 18.18 -13.94 -3.40
C SER A 53 19.52 -13.91 -2.65
N ASN A 54 19.51 -13.50 -1.38
CA ASN A 54 20.71 -13.49 -0.53
C ASN A 54 21.26 -14.90 -0.24
N TYR A 55 20.38 -15.87 0.02
CA TYR A 55 20.81 -17.26 0.24
C TYR A 55 21.38 -17.88 -1.04
N SER A 56 20.75 -17.65 -2.19
CA SER A 56 21.24 -18.15 -3.48
C SER A 56 22.59 -17.55 -3.90
N SER A 57 22.92 -16.34 -3.43
CA SER A 57 24.23 -15.70 -3.68
C SER A 57 25.34 -16.19 -2.72
N ARG A 58 25.00 -16.92 -1.66
CA ARG A 58 25.95 -17.46 -0.68
C ARG A 58 26.37 -18.90 -0.96
N GLU A 59 25.84 -19.51 -2.02
CA GLU A 59 26.18 -20.88 -2.46
C GLU A 59 27.34 -20.93 -3.47
N TRP A 60 28.17 -19.87 -3.55
CA TRP A 60 29.41 -19.83 -4.33
C TRP A 60 30.56 -19.25 -3.50
#